data_AF-A0A1A6HN76-F1
#
_entry.id   AF-A0A1A6HN76-F1
#
_cell.length_a   1.000
_cell.length_b   1.000
_cell.length_c   1.000
_cell.angle_alpha   90.00
_cell.angle_beta   90.00
_cell.angle_gamma   90.00
#
_symmetry.space_group_name_H-M   'P 1'
#
loop_
_entity.id
_entity.type
_entity.pdbx_description
1 polymer ?
#
loop_
_entity_poly.entity_id
_entity_poly.type
_entity_poly.pdbx_seq_one_letter_code
_entity_poly.pdbx_strand_id
1 'polypeptide(L)'
;GSDGVTGCVFGEGVGTGENHFWCPTGWQGAPDPRGLSQLSQPYMGREMPWTILLFASGSLAIPAPSIFQVPPYPSSQDDPIYISCTAPEDFLGANFTLFRGGEVVQLLQAPSDQPGVTFNVTGGGNEAAEGNFHCQYSVMGEHGQLQLSDLSQPVQVFFPVPAWIMVLSLSLAGAVLLLTGLVAVAVVVRKAKIKNLQKQRERDSCWAQINFTNTDMSFDNSLFAIS
;
A
#
# COMPACT_ATOMS: atom_id res chain seq x y z
N GLY A 1 -44.67 56.63 -7.13
CA GLY A 1 -43.66 57.53 -6.60
C GLY A 1 -42.42 56.70 -6.38
N SER A 2 -41.39 57.01 -7.15
CA SER A 2 -40.12 56.30 -7.32
C SER A 2 -39.13 56.72 -6.24
N ASP A 3 -38.36 55.77 -5.70
CA ASP A 3 -37.03 55.94 -5.10
C ASP A 3 -36.43 54.50 -5.06
N GLY A 4 -35.33 54.11 -5.70
CA GLY A 4 -34.18 54.87 -6.18
C GLY A 4 -32.95 54.53 -5.33
N VAL A 5 -32.47 53.27 -5.34
CA VAL A 5 -31.14 52.94 -4.78
C VAL A 5 -30.36 52.10 -5.78
N THR A 6 -29.51 52.83 -6.49
CA THR A 6 -28.45 52.37 -7.39
C THR A 6 -27.30 51.75 -6.58
N GLY A 7 -26.77 50.62 -7.05
CA GLY A 7 -25.79 49.80 -6.33
C GLY A 7 -24.36 50.37 -6.25
N CYS A 8 -23.53 49.71 -5.44
CA CYS A 8 -22.07 49.88 -5.48
C CYS A 8 -21.52 49.18 -6.73
N VAL A 9 -20.93 49.97 -7.62
CA VAL A 9 -20.28 49.50 -8.86
C VAL A 9 -18.80 49.21 -8.56
N PHE A 10 -18.32 48.05 -9.00
CA PHE A 10 -16.91 47.71 -9.08
C PHE A 10 -16.25 48.50 -10.22
N GLY A 11 -15.16 49.20 -9.94
CA GLY A 11 -14.28 49.78 -10.95
C GLY A 11 -12.93 49.07 -10.93
N GLU A 12 -12.56 48.42 -12.04
CA GLU A 12 -11.22 47.86 -12.25
C GLU A 12 -10.19 48.98 -12.42
N GLY A 13 -9.19 49.03 -11.54
CA GLY A 13 -8.00 49.84 -11.70
C GLY A 13 -6.90 49.05 -12.42
N VAL A 14 -6.59 49.44 -13.65
CA VAL A 14 -5.35 49.06 -14.33
C VAL A 14 -4.17 49.74 -13.62
N GLY A 15 -3.30 48.92 -13.03
CA GLY A 15 -1.87 49.21 -12.85
C GLY A 15 -1.49 50.35 -11.88
N THR A 16 -1.40 50.03 -10.59
CA THR A 16 -0.20 50.07 -9.73
C THR A 16 -0.69 49.91 -8.30
N GLY A 17 -0.18 48.90 -7.60
CA GLY A 17 -0.77 48.39 -6.37
C GLY A 17 -0.87 49.40 -5.23
N GLU A 18 -2.04 49.43 -4.58
CA GLU A 18 -2.31 49.62 -3.15
C GLU A 18 -3.80 49.95 -2.98
N ASN A 19 -4.60 48.97 -2.53
CA ASN A 19 -6.03 49.16 -2.27
C ASN A 19 -6.22 49.72 -0.85
N HIS A 20 -6.35 51.05 -0.73
CA HIS A 20 -6.75 51.72 0.51
C HIS A 20 -8.28 51.90 0.56
N PHE A 21 -8.91 51.34 1.58
CA PHE A 21 -10.30 51.62 1.93
C PHE A 21 -10.39 52.93 2.74
N TRP A 22 -11.19 53.87 2.28
CA TRP A 22 -11.60 55.06 3.04
C TRP A 22 -13.07 54.90 3.46
N CYS A 23 -13.35 54.97 4.77
CA CYS A 23 -14.68 55.26 5.30
C CYS A 23 -14.63 56.62 6.04
N PRO A 24 -15.58 57.55 5.79
CA PRO A 24 -15.58 58.86 6.42
C PRO A 24 -16.09 58.82 7.86
N THR A 25 -15.61 59.81 8.60
CA THR A 25 -15.74 60.13 10.03
C THR A 25 -17.16 60.41 10.53
N GLY A 26 -17.40 60.00 11.78
CA GLY A 26 -17.98 60.90 12.78
C GLY A 26 -18.97 60.28 13.75
N TRP A 27 -18.54 59.93 14.98
CA TRP A 27 -19.37 59.96 16.20
C TRP A 27 -18.51 60.23 17.44
N GLN A 28 -18.97 61.19 18.25
CA GLN A 28 -18.37 61.76 19.46
C GLN A 28 -18.47 60.85 20.70
N GLY A 29 -17.48 60.91 21.60
CA GLY A 29 -17.62 60.53 23.01
C GLY A 29 -16.34 59.94 23.64
N ALA A 30 -15.47 60.78 24.21
CA ALA A 30 -14.30 60.35 24.98
C ALA A 30 -14.65 60.00 26.45
N PRO A 31 -13.96 59.06 27.11
CA PRO A 31 -13.90 59.01 28.57
C PRO A 31 -12.54 59.54 29.09
N ASP A 32 -12.63 60.35 30.14
CA ASP A 32 -11.52 60.94 30.89
C ASP A 32 -10.87 59.88 31.82
N PRO A 33 -9.52 59.74 31.88
CA PRO A 33 -8.87 58.80 32.78
C PRO A 33 -8.20 59.55 33.94
N ARG A 34 -8.70 59.39 35.18
CA ARG A 34 -7.92 59.47 36.43
C ARG A 34 -8.81 59.23 37.65
N GLY A 35 -8.62 58.09 38.31
CA GLY A 35 -9.31 57.80 39.58
C GLY A 35 -9.17 56.35 40.02
N LEU A 36 -7.94 55.90 40.29
CA LEU A 36 -7.68 54.69 41.08
C LEU A 36 -8.30 54.85 42.48
N SER A 37 -9.07 53.85 42.94
CA SER A 37 -8.67 53.00 44.07
C SER A 37 -9.86 52.24 44.68
N GLN A 38 -9.62 50.93 44.84
CA GLN A 38 -9.97 50.13 46.01
C GLN A 38 -11.41 49.59 46.23
N LEU A 39 -11.40 48.26 46.22
CA LEU A 39 -11.94 47.31 47.20
C LEU A 39 -13.23 46.55 46.87
N SER A 40 -13.10 45.23 47.06
CA SER A 40 -14.12 44.21 47.34
C SER A 40 -15.02 43.68 46.21
N GLN A 41 -14.75 42.42 45.84
CA GLN A 41 -15.74 41.40 45.42
C GLN A 41 -16.87 41.24 46.47
N PRO A 42 -17.91 40.39 46.30
CA PRO A 42 -18.45 39.67 45.13
C PRO A 42 -19.97 39.88 44.95
N TYR A 43 -20.50 39.72 43.74
CA TYR A 43 -21.92 39.38 43.55
C TYR A 43 -22.01 38.18 42.60
N MET A 44 -22.15 36.99 43.18
CA MET A 44 -22.70 35.84 42.47
C MET A 44 -24.13 36.15 42.06
N GLY A 45 -24.50 35.84 40.83
CA GLY A 45 -25.89 35.88 40.42
C GLY A 45 -26.11 35.97 38.93
N ARG A 46 -25.76 34.91 38.21
CA ARG A 46 -26.59 34.25 37.18
C ARG A 46 -25.70 33.39 36.30
N GLU A 47 -25.74 32.11 36.62
CA GLU A 47 -25.24 31.01 35.81
C GLU A 47 -25.79 31.15 34.39
N MET A 48 -24.91 31.48 33.45
CA MET A 48 -25.15 31.23 32.03
C MET A 48 -24.34 29.98 31.72
N PRO A 49 -24.97 28.83 31.42
CA PRO A 49 -24.22 27.67 30.98
C PRO A 49 -23.67 27.99 29.58
N TRP A 50 -22.45 28.52 29.57
CA TRP A 50 -21.46 28.58 28.49
C TRP A 50 -21.21 27.27 27.72
N THR A 51 -22.05 26.25 27.89
CA THR A 51 -21.91 24.93 27.29
C THR A 51 -22.62 24.80 25.93
N ILE A 52 -23.33 25.81 25.43
CA ILE A 52 -24.00 25.72 24.12
C ILE A 52 -23.74 26.97 23.29
N LEU A 53 -22.48 27.20 22.94
CA LEU A 53 -22.12 27.94 21.73
C LEU A 53 -21.21 27.06 20.86
N LEU A 54 -21.70 25.86 20.54
CA LEU A 54 -21.25 25.15 19.34
C LEU A 54 -22.04 25.75 18.16
N PHE A 55 -21.62 26.92 17.70
CA PHE A 55 -21.97 27.32 16.34
C PHE A 55 -21.25 26.35 15.42
N ALA A 56 -22.04 25.42 14.89
CA ALA A 56 -21.67 24.58 13.76
C ALA A 56 -21.16 25.50 12.64
N SER A 57 -19.85 25.57 12.45
CA SER A 57 -19.29 25.96 11.17
C SER A 57 -19.73 24.88 10.18
N GLY A 58 -20.83 25.14 9.47
CA GLY A 58 -21.35 24.27 8.43
C GLY A 58 -20.33 24.11 7.33
N SER A 59 -19.45 23.11 7.45
CA SER A 59 -18.71 22.62 6.31
C SER A 59 -19.71 21.99 5.37
N LEU A 60 -19.90 22.61 4.21
CA LEU A 60 -20.47 22.04 2.98
C LEU A 60 -19.55 20.89 2.50
N ALA A 61 -19.29 19.90 3.33
CA ALA A 61 -18.50 18.73 2.98
C ALA A 61 -19.46 17.64 2.53
N ILE A 62 -19.42 17.34 1.22
CA ILE A 62 -20.18 16.24 0.65
C ILE A 62 -19.51 14.91 1.05
N PRO A 63 -20.30 13.89 1.43
CA PRO A 63 -19.76 12.59 1.83
C PRO A 63 -18.95 11.91 0.72
N ALA A 64 -17.91 11.17 1.12
CA ALA A 64 -17.08 10.36 0.22
C ALA A 64 -17.92 9.31 -0.53
N PRO A 65 -17.59 9.02 -1.81
CA PRO A 65 -18.25 7.97 -2.57
C PRO A 65 -17.78 6.58 -2.13
N SER A 66 -18.63 5.59 -2.38
CA SER A 66 -18.25 4.17 -2.29
C SER A 66 -17.52 3.74 -3.57
N ILE A 67 -16.53 2.87 -3.43
CA ILE A 67 -15.74 2.33 -4.53
C ILE A 67 -15.58 0.83 -4.37
N PHE A 68 -15.72 0.09 -5.47
CA PHE A 68 -15.54 -1.37 -5.47
C PHE A 68 -15.21 -1.86 -6.88
N GLN A 69 -14.43 -2.94 -6.93
CA GLN A 69 -14.20 -3.66 -8.18
C GLN A 69 -15.42 -4.53 -8.49
N VAL A 70 -15.90 -4.45 -9.73
CA VAL A 70 -17.07 -5.23 -10.19
C VAL A 70 -16.65 -6.32 -11.19
N PRO A 71 -17.39 -7.44 -11.25
CA PRO A 71 -17.15 -8.47 -12.26
C PRO A 71 -17.27 -7.92 -13.69
N PRO A 72 -16.51 -8.47 -14.66
CA PRO A 72 -15.53 -9.55 -14.51
C PRO A 72 -14.23 -9.10 -13.83
N TYR A 73 -13.72 -9.94 -12.92
CA TYR A 73 -12.43 -9.71 -12.26
C TYR A 73 -11.28 -10.08 -13.19
N PRO A 74 -10.20 -9.28 -13.25
CA PRO A 74 -9.11 -9.53 -14.17
C PRO A 74 -8.31 -10.78 -13.78
N SER A 75 -7.93 -11.58 -14.77
CA SER A 75 -7.06 -12.75 -14.60
C SER A 75 -5.60 -12.44 -14.96
N SER A 76 -5.37 -11.42 -15.77
CA SER A 76 -4.07 -10.97 -16.26
C SER A 76 -4.04 -9.44 -16.40
N GLN A 77 -2.84 -8.87 -16.54
CA GLN A 77 -2.65 -7.42 -16.68
C GLN A 77 -3.28 -6.83 -17.94
N ASP A 78 -3.51 -7.66 -18.95
CA ASP A 78 -4.13 -7.28 -20.23
C ASP A 78 -5.66 -7.28 -20.17
N ASP A 79 -6.25 -7.86 -19.12
CA ASP A 79 -7.70 -7.89 -18.95
C ASP A 79 -8.24 -6.51 -18.51
N PRO A 80 -9.41 -6.10 -19.01
CA PRO A 80 -10.04 -4.86 -18.59
C PRO A 80 -10.44 -4.92 -17.11
N ILE A 81 -10.19 -3.84 -16.38
CA ILE A 81 -10.56 -3.69 -14.98
C ILE A 81 -11.79 -2.79 -14.89
N TYR A 82 -12.86 -3.31 -14.29
CA TYR A 82 -14.08 -2.55 -14.03
C TYR A 82 -14.14 -2.10 -12.57
N ILE A 83 -14.15 -0.78 -12.38
CA ILE A 83 -14.23 -0.15 -11.05
C ILE A 83 -15.50 0.68 -11.00
N SER A 84 -16.39 0.34 -10.08
CA SER A 84 -17.60 1.12 -9.84
C SER A 84 -17.36 2.13 -8.74
N CYS A 85 -17.82 3.36 -8.98
CA CYS A 85 -17.92 4.40 -7.96
C CYS A 85 -19.36 4.86 -7.87
N THR A 86 -19.89 4.91 -6.65
CA THR A 86 -21.27 5.32 -6.38
C THR A 86 -21.30 6.34 -5.27
N ALA A 87 -21.82 7.53 -5.57
CA ALA A 87 -22.16 8.54 -4.59
C ALA A 87 -23.44 8.13 -3.83
N PRO A 88 -23.74 8.75 -2.67
CA PRO A 88 -25.04 8.55 -2.03
C PRO A 88 -26.20 8.91 -2.97
N GLU A 89 -27.37 8.30 -2.71
CA GLU A 89 -28.53 8.35 -3.63
C GLU A 89 -29.04 9.77 -3.95
N ASP A 90 -28.75 10.74 -3.09
CA ASP A 90 -29.13 12.14 -3.27
C ASP A 90 -28.31 12.88 -4.37
N PHE A 91 -27.22 12.27 -4.86
CA PHE A 91 -26.29 12.89 -5.81
C PHE A 91 -26.30 12.17 -7.17
N LEU A 92 -27.29 12.52 -8.00
CA LEU A 92 -27.44 11.96 -9.35
C LEU A 92 -26.72 12.80 -10.41
N GLY A 93 -26.30 12.17 -11.51
CA GLY A 93 -25.71 12.89 -12.65
C GLY A 93 -24.37 13.59 -12.37
N ALA A 94 -23.70 13.21 -11.28
CA ALA A 94 -22.45 13.79 -10.84
C ALA A 94 -21.27 13.48 -11.77
N ASN A 95 -20.22 14.28 -11.69
CA ASN A 95 -18.96 14.02 -12.37
C ASN A 95 -18.02 13.26 -11.44
N PHE A 96 -17.57 12.09 -11.86
CA PHE A 96 -16.67 11.21 -11.12
C PHE A 96 -15.26 11.22 -11.72
N THR A 97 -14.27 11.31 -10.83
CA THR A 97 -12.85 11.28 -11.15
C THR A 97 -12.21 10.08 -10.48
N LEU A 98 -11.56 9.22 -11.26
CA LEU A 98 -10.77 8.10 -10.78
C LEU A 98 -9.30 8.50 -10.68
N PHE A 99 -8.70 8.24 -9.51
CA PHE A 99 -7.31 8.54 -9.20
C PHE A 99 -6.50 7.27 -8.99
N ARG A 100 -5.23 7.33 -9.37
CA ARG A 100 -4.21 6.31 -9.08
C ARG A 100 -2.91 7.00 -8.73
N GLY A 101 -2.34 6.68 -7.57
CA GLY A 101 -1.08 7.33 -7.12
C GLY A 101 -1.17 8.86 -6.99
N GLY A 102 -2.38 9.43 -6.87
CA GLY A 102 -2.61 10.87 -6.85
C GLY A 102 -2.83 11.51 -8.23
N GLU A 103 -2.65 10.76 -9.32
CA GLU A 103 -2.90 11.23 -10.69
C GLU A 103 -4.30 10.84 -11.15
N VAL A 104 -4.88 11.66 -12.02
CA VAL A 104 -6.19 11.41 -12.62
C VAL A 104 -6.03 10.39 -13.75
N VAL A 105 -6.71 9.26 -13.63
CA VAL A 105 -6.72 8.19 -14.64
C VAL A 105 -7.84 8.41 -15.65
N GLN A 106 -9.04 8.69 -15.15
CA GLN A 106 -10.23 8.83 -15.99
C GLN A 106 -11.28 9.70 -15.29
N LEU A 107 -12.03 10.46 -16.08
CA LEU A 107 -13.18 11.27 -15.64
C LEU A 107 -14.42 10.78 -16.41
N LEU A 108 -15.50 10.48 -15.69
CA LEU A 108 -16.78 10.07 -16.27
C LEU A 108 -17.93 10.83 -15.62
N GLN A 109 -18.94 11.19 -16.41
CA GLN A 109 -20.18 11.76 -15.90
C GLN A 109 -21.24 10.66 -15.76
N ALA A 110 -21.89 10.60 -14.60
CA ALA A 110 -23.03 9.71 -14.42
C ALA A 110 -24.23 10.18 -15.26
N PRO A 111 -25.04 9.26 -15.78
CA PRO A 111 -26.37 9.60 -16.29
C PRO A 111 -27.18 10.38 -15.26
N SER A 112 -28.08 11.26 -15.71
CA SER A 112 -28.85 12.16 -14.83
C SER A 112 -29.73 11.45 -13.81
N ASP A 113 -30.05 10.18 -14.05
CA ASP A 113 -30.87 9.31 -13.21
C ASP A 113 -30.05 8.31 -12.37
N GLN A 114 -28.72 8.35 -12.45
CA GLN A 114 -27.85 7.40 -11.77
C GLN A 114 -26.89 8.08 -10.77
N PRO A 115 -26.64 7.46 -9.60
CA PRO A 115 -25.75 8.00 -8.57
C PRO A 115 -24.28 7.60 -8.78
N GLY A 116 -23.92 6.96 -9.90
CA GLY A 116 -22.60 6.36 -10.05
C GLY A 116 -22.22 6.04 -11.48
N VAL A 117 -20.96 5.62 -11.63
CA VAL A 117 -20.35 5.23 -12.91
C VAL A 117 -19.54 3.95 -12.74
N THR A 118 -19.26 3.28 -13.86
CA THR A 118 -18.26 2.20 -13.91
C THR A 118 -17.15 2.61 -14.86
N PHE A 119 -15.95 2.74 -14.32
CA PHE A 119 -14.73 3.01 -15.07
C PHE A 119 -14.24 1.72 -15.74
N ASN A 120 -13.73 1.86 -16.97
CA ASN A 120 -13.03 0.79 -17.66
C ASN A 120 -11.55 1.17 -17.75
N VAL A 121 -10.77 0.60 -16.84
CA VAL A 121 -9.32 0.81 -16.78
C VAL A 121 -8.67 -0.36 -17.51
N THR A 122 -8.28 -0.14 -18.76
CA THR A 122 -7.37 -1.04 -19.45
C THR A 122 -5.95 -0.84 -18.92
N GLY A 123 -5.22 -1.93 -18.70
CA GLY A 123 -3.79 -1.89 -18.38
C GLY A 123 -2.97 -1.34 -19.53
N GLY A 124 -2.98 -0.01 -19.67
CA GLY A 124 -2.29 0.70 -20.73
C GLY A 124 -0.81 0.83 -20.42
N GLY A 125 0.03 0.02 -21.08
CA GLY A 125 1.43 0.30 -21.41
C GLY A 125 2.39 0.58 -20.25
N ASN A 126 3.31 -0.36 -20.00
CA ASN A 126 4.47 -0.31 -19.08
C ASN A 126 4.18 -0.11 -17.58
N GLU A 127 3.05 0.45 -17.19
CA GLU A 127 2.64 0.52 -15.79
C GLU A 127 1.67 -0.63 -15.50
N ALA A 128 2.10 -1.58 -14.67
CA ALA A 128 1.24 -2.68 -14.21
C ALA A 128 -0.10 -2.08 -13.77
N ALA A 129 -1.25 -2.50 -14.29
CA ALA A 129 -2.54 -1.92 -13.91
C ALA A 129 -2.95 -2.23 -12.44
N GLU A 130 -2.07 -2.92 -11.73
CA GLU A 130 -2.09 -3.22 -10.31
C GLU A 130 -1.90 -1.94 -9.49
N GLY A 131 -2.69 -1.78 -8.43
CA GLY A 131 -2.51 -0.66 -7.52
C GLY A 131 -3.76 -0.22 -6.78
N ASN A 132 -3.59 0.88 -6.06
CA ASN A 132 -4.64 1.52 -5.27
C ASN A 132 -5.34 2.59 -6.10
N PHE A 133 -6.65 2.43 -6.26
CA PHE A 133 -7.51 3.41 -6.89
C PHE A 133 -8.35 4.14 -5.84
N HIS A 134 -8.52 5.43 -6.05
CA HIS A 134 -9.42 6.29 -5.28
C HIS A 134 -10.42 6.95 -6.21
N CYS A 135 -11.57 7.33 -5.67
CA CYS A 135 -12.60 7.99 -6.41
C CYS A 135 -13.06 9.26 -5.71
N GLN A 136 -13.41 10.26 -6.50
CA GLN A 136 -14.01 11.50 -6.01
C GLN A 136 -15.12 11.88 -6.97
N TYR A 137 -16.17 12.53 -6.47
CA TYR A 137 -17.19 13.12 -7.33
C TYR A 137 -17.36 14.60 -7.06
N SER A 138 -17.95 15.27 -8.03
CA SER A 138 -18.29 16.68 -7.95
C SER A 138 -19.70 16.92 -8.47
N VAL A 139 -20.41 17.81 -7.78
CA VAL A 139 -21.76 18.22 -8.12
C VAL A 139 -21.85 19.74 -8.13
N MET A 140 -22.84 20.26 -8.83
CA MET A 140 -23.17 21.67 -8.78
C MET A 140 -24.04 21.93 -7.55
N GLY A 141 -23.52 22.72 -6.60
CA GLY A 141 -24.28 23.12 -5.42
C GLY A 141 -25.40 24.11 -5.76
N GLU A 142 -26.23 24.43 -4.76
CA GLU A 142 -27.42 25.29 -4.91
C GLU A 142 -27.10 26.68 -5.49
N HIS A 143 -25.89 27.19 -5.24
CA HIS A 143 -25.43 28.51 -5.69
C HIS A 143 -24.65 28.48 -7.02
N GLY A 144 -24.68 27.36 -7.75
CA GLY A 144 -23.90 27.19 -8.99
C GLY A 144 -22.39 27.06 -8.75
N GLN A 145 -21.99 26.76 -7.52
CA GLN A 145 -20.60 26.49 -7.16
C GLN A 145 -20.32 24.99 -7.26
N LEU A 146 -19.18 24.63 -7.87
CA LEU A 146 -18.72 23.23 -7.88
C LEU A 146 -18.34 22.79 -6.46
N GLN A 147 -18.95 21.72 -6.00
CA GLN A 147 -18.69 21.12 -4.69
C GLN A 147 -18.05 19.75 -4.88
N LEU A 148 -16.90 19.55 -4.25
CA LEU A 148 -16.14 18.30 -4.30
C LEU A 148 -16.46 17.43 -3.08
N SER A 149 -16.58 16.13 -3.31
CA SER A 149 -16.61 15.15 -2.22
C SER A 149 -15.22 14.94 -1.64
N ASP A 150 -15.17 14.33 -0.46
CA ASP A 150 -13.94 13.68 0.01
C ASP A 150 -13.55 12.50 -0.91
N LEU A 151 -12.27 12.08 -0.83
CA LEU A 151 -11.77 10.89 -1.53
C LEU A 151 -12.37 9.62 -0.93
N SER A 152 -12.68 8.64 -1.79
CA SER A 152 -13.09 7.32 -1.35
C SER A 152 -11.98 6.58 -0.59
N GLN A 153 -12.39 5.54 0.12
CA GLN A 153 -11.48 4.48 0.56
C GLN A 153 -10.73 3.90 -0.64
N PRO A 154 -9.49 3.39 -0.47
CA PRO A 154 -8.76 2.77 -1.58
C PRO A 154 -9.39 1.43 -1.96
N VAL A 155 -9.51 1.15 -3.25
CA VAL A 155 -9.69 -0.22 -3.77
C VAL A 155 -8.39 -0.70 -4.37
N GLN A 156 -8.00 -1.92 -4.00
CA GLN A 156 -6.74 -2.52 -4.43
C GLN A 156 -7.03 -3.59 -5.48
N VAL A 157 -6.45 -3.43 -6.67
CA VAL A 157 -6.57 -4.41 -7.75
C VAL A 157 -5.33 -5.27 -7.76
N PHE A 158 -5.53 -6.59 -7.73
CA PHE A 158 -4.47 -7.59 -7.80
C PHE A 158 -4.75 -8.59 -8.91
N PHE A 159 -3.69 -9.08 -9.54
CA PHE A 159 -3.78 -10.16 -10.50
C PHE A 159 -3.44 -11.49 -9.83
N PRO A 160 -4.18 -12.56 -10.12
CA PRO A 160 -3.85 -13.88 -9.61
C PRO A 160 -2.46 -14.30 -10.12
N VAL A 161 -1.57 -14.64 -9.20
CA VAL A 161 -0.26 -15.20 -9.58
C VAL A 161 -0.49 -16.54 -10.27
N PRO A 162 0.08 -16.77 -11.45
CA PRO A 162 -0.12 -18.03 -12.14
C PRO A 162 0.38 -19.23 -11.32
N ALA A 163 -0.51 -20.18 -11.02
CA ALA A 163 -0.20 -21.33 -10.17
C ALA A 163 0.94 -22.21 -10.69
N TRP A 164 1.22 -22.18 -12.00
CA TRP A 164 2.34 -22.90 -12.61
C TRP A 164 3.70 -22.42 -12.07
N ILE A 165 3.81 -21.16 -11.63
CA ILE A 165 5.04 -20.64 -11.03
C ILE A 165 5.36 -21.41 -9.74
N MET A 166 4.35 -21.67 -8.89
CA MET A 166 4.52 -22.44 -7.67
C MET A 166 4.95 -23.88 -7.97
N VAL A 167 4.35 -24.50 -8.99
CA VAL A 167 4.70 -25.86 -9.43
C VAL A 167 6.14 -25.91 -9.95
N LEU A 168 6.56 -24.93 -10.74
CA LEU A 168 7.94 -24.83 -11.23
C LEU A 168 8.92 -24.64 -10.07
N SER A 169 8.63 -23.76 -9.12
CA SER A 169 9.48 -23.55 -7.94
C SER A 169 9.61 -24.82 -7.10
N LEU A 170 8.51 -25.53 -6.87
CA LEU A 170 8.52 -26.77 -6.10
C LEU A 170 9.26 -27.89 -6.82
N SER A 171 9.08 -28.00 -8.14
CA SER A 171 9.80 -28.94 -9.00
C SER A 171 11.31 -28.68 -8.98
N LEU A 172 11.71 -27.41 -9.13
CA LEU A 172 13.12 -27.01 -9.10
C LEU A 172 13.76 -27.29 -7.74
N ALA A 173 13.08 -26.93 -6.64
CA ALA A 173 13.54 -27.24 -5.29
C ALA A 173 13.69 -28.76 -5.08
N GLY A 174 12.71 -29.54 -5.54
CA GLY A 174 12.76 -31.01 -5.50
C GLY A 174 13.96 -31.58 -6.27
N ALA A 175 14.22 -31.09 -7.48
CA ALA A 175 15.37 -31.52 -8.28
C ALA A 175 16.70 -31.21 -7.58
N VAL A 176 16.83 -30.03 -6.97
CA VAL A 176 18.04 -29.64 -6.22
C VAL A 176 18.24 -30.54 -4.99
N LEU A 177 17.17 -30.87 -4.25
CA LEU A 177 17.23 -31.79 -3.11
C LEU A 177 17.59 -33.22 -3.54
N LEU A 178 17.06 -33.69 -4.66
CA LEU A 178 17.42 -35.01 -5.20
C LEU A 178 18.88 -35.06 -5.65
N LEU A 179 19.37 -34.04 -6.35
CA LEU A 179 20.77 -33.97 -6.79
C LEU A 179 21.74 -33.92 -5.60
N THR A 180 21.46 -33.09 -4.60
CA THR A 180 22.28 -32.99 -3.39
C THR A 180 22.29 -34.31 -2.61
N GLY A 181 21.13 -34.98 -2.48
CA GLY A 181 21.02 -36.31 -1.89
C GLY A 181 21.84 -37.37 -2.64
N LEU A 182 21.74 -37.41 -3.98
CA LEU A 182 22.51 -38.34 -4.81
C LEU A 182 24.03 -38.13 -4.67
N VAL A 183 24.48 -36.88 -4.64
CA VAL A 183 25.90 -36.55 -4.43
C VAL A 183 26.37 -37.02 -3.05
N ALA A 184 25.58 -36.77 -2.00
CA ALA A 184 25.92 -37.22 -0.66
C ALA A 184 26.04 -38.75 -0.58
N VAL A 185 25.08 -39.48 -1.16
CA VAL A 185 25.12 -40.96 -1.24
C VAL A 185 26.36 -41.42 -2.03
N ALA A 186 26.64 -40.82 -3.18
CA ALA A 186 27.81 -41.18 -3.98
C ALA A 186 29.12 -40.97 -3.21
N VAL A 187 29.25 -39.88 -2.45
CA VAL A 187 30.41 -39.62 -1.59
C VAL A 187 30.52 -40.66 -0.48
N VAL A 188 29.41 -41.01 0.18
CA VAL A 188 29.40 -42.05 1.24
C VAL A 188 29.80 -43.40 0.67
N VAL A 189 29.25 -43.82 -0.47
CA VAL A 189 29.60 -45.09 -1.14
C VAL A 189 31.07 -45.10 -1.54
N ARG A 190 31.59 -44.02 -2.12
CA ARG A 190 33.02 -43.90 -2.45
C ARG A 190 33.89 -44.02 -1.20
N LYS A 191 33.54 -43.33 -0.11
CA LYS A 191 34.27 -43.41 1.16
C LYS A 191 34.21 -44.81 1.77
N ALA A 192 33.06 -45.47 1.76
CA ALA A 192 32.89 -46.84 2.24
C ALA A 192 33.69 -47.84 1.40
N LYS A 193 33.69 -47.69 0.06
CA LYS A 193 34.48 -48.54 -0.85
C LYS A 193 35.98 -48.38 -0.58
N ILE A 194 36.48 -47.15 -0.40
CA ILE A 194 37.88 -46.89 -0.05
C ILE A 194 38.23 -47.57 1.28
N LYS A 195 37.40 -47.41 2.31
CA LYS A 195 37.60 -48.06 3.62
C LYS A 195 37.61 -49.59 3.51
N ASN A 196 36.69 -50.17 2.74
CA ASN A 196 36.63 -51.62 2.53
C ASN A 196 37.87 -52.13 1.76
N LEU A 197 38.31 -51.42 0.72
CA LEU A 197 39.52 -51.79 -0.03
C LEU A 197 40.79 -51.66 0.82
N GLN A 198 40.85 -50.67 1.72
CA GLN A 198 41.93 -50.55 2.70
C GLN A 198 41.94 -51.75 3.66
N LYS A 199 40.78 -52.08 4.25
CA LYS A 199 40.64 -53.23 5.15
C LYS A 199 40.97 -54.57 4.46
N GLN A 200 40.65 -54.71 3.18
CA GLN A 200 41.02 -55.89 2.40
C GLN A 200 42.55 -55.98 2.21
N ARG A 201 43.19 -54.86 1.86
CA ARG A 201 44.66 -54.78 1.75
C ARG A 201 45.38 -55.16 3.04
N GLU A 202 44.91 -54.66 4.19
CA GLU A 202 45.49 -54.99 5.50
C GLU A 202 45.42 -56.49 5.80
N ARG A 203 44.31 -57.15 5.47
CA ARG A 203 44.18 -58.61 5.62
C ARG A 203 45.13 -59.35 4.69
N ASP A 204 45.21 -58.96 3.43
CA ASP A 204 46.10 -59.60 2.44
C ASP A 204 47.58 -59.43 2.84
N SER A 205 47.97 -58.27 3.40
CA SER A 205 49.32 -58.04 3.93
C SER A 205 49.64 -58.89 5.16
N CYS A 206 48.69 -59.09 6.08
CA CYS A 206 48.88 -59.95 7.25
C CYS A 206 49.05 -61.43 6.85
N TRP A 207 48.28 -61.89 5.85
CA TRP A 207 48.44 -63.22 5.28
C TRP A 207 49.78 -63.40 4.56
N ALA A 208 50.26 -62.40 3.82
CA ALA A 208 51.57 -62.45 3.18
C ALA A 208 52.72 -62.59 4.19
N GLN A 209 52.62 -61.94 5.36
CA GLN A 209 53.63 -62.02 6.42
C GLN A 209 53.68 -63.42 7.07
N ILE A 210 52.53 -64.06 7.32
CA ILE A 210 52.42 -65.41 7.89
C ILE A 210 53.00 -66.47 6.94
N ASN A 211 52.83 -66.27 5.63
CA ASN A 211 53.35 -67.20 4.63
C ASN A 211 54.89 -67.11 4.54
N PHE A 212 55.45 -65.89 4.55
CA PHE A 212 56.90 -65.69 4.53
C PHE A 212 57.57 -66.29 5.78
N THR A 213 56.93 -66.14 6.94
CA THR A 213 57.42 -66.72 8.21
C THR A 213 57.35 -68.25 8.22
N ASN A 214 56.35 -68.89 7.60
CA ASN A 214 56.34 -70.37 7.52
C ASN A 214 57.38 -70.94 6.56
N THR A 215 57.74 -70.22 5.50
CA THR A 215 58.72 -70.68 4.51
C THR A 215 60.19 -70.55 4.95
N ASP A 216 60.51 -69.83 6.04
CA ASP A 216 61.90 -69.50 6.39
C ASP A 216 62.33 -69.92 7.82
N MET A 217 61.59 -70.82 8.49
CA MET A 217 62.01 -71.30 9.83
C MET A 217 61.77 -72.78 10.16
N SER A 218 61.75 -73.65 9.15
CA SER A 218 62.10 -75.06 9.38
C SER A 218 63.59 -75.28 9.09
N PHE A 219 64.46 -74.84 10.00
CA PHE A 219 65.84 -75.31 10.01
C PHE A 219 65.85 -76.70 10.66
N ASP A 220 66.09 -77.73 9.85
CA ASP A 220 66.34 -79.09 10.31
C ASP A 220 67.54 -79.10 11.26
N ASN A 221 67.25 -79.33 12.54
CA ASN A 221 68.24 -79.48 13.60
C ASN A 221 68.71 -80.94 13.64
N SER A 222 69.47 -81.39 12.64
CA SER A 222 70.14 -82.69 12.67
C SER A 222 71.43 -82.57 13.50
N LEU A 223 71.26 -82.80 14.81
CA LEU A 223 72.29 -82.97 15.82
C LEU A 223 73.31 -84.04 15.43
N PHE A 224 74.57 -83.70 15.65
CA PHE A 224 75.76 -84.54 15.64
C PHE A 224 75.54 -85.91 16.30
N ALA A 225 75.92 -86.99 15.62
CA ALA A 225 76.33 -88.24 16.24
C ALA A 225 77.72 -88.61 15.71
N ILE A 226 78.71 -88.48 16.59
CA ILE A 226 80.08 -88.97 16.43
C ILE A 226 80.10 -90.44 16.82
N SER A 227 80.54 -91.32 15.93
CA SER A 227 81.46 -92.45 16.20
C SER A 227 81.91 -93.09 14.90
#